data_AF-A0A0N0HL48-F1
#
_entry.id   AF-A0A0N0HL48-F1
#
_cell.length_a   1.000
_cell.length_b   1.000
_cell.length_c   1.000
_cell.angle_alpha   90.00
_cell.angle_beta   90.00
_cell.angle_gamma   90.00
#
_symmetry.space_group_name_H-M   'P 1'
#
loop_
_entity.id
_entity.type
_entity.pdbx_description
1 polymer ?
#
loop_
_entity_poly.entity_id
_entity_poly.type
_entity_poly.pdbx_seq_one_letter_code
_entity_poly.pdbx_strand_id
1 'polypeptide(L)'
;MQQHLPSGDISPRRHRMSKSRSRTVKLAVAAAAATAGLVTALVPGGAQAADNPYERGPAPSNSSIEASRGSYATSQTSVSSLSVRGFGGGTIYYPTSTSDGTFGAVVISPGF
;
A
#
# COMPACT_ATOMS: atom_id res chain seq x y z
N MET A 1 -46.33 17.37 -83.27
CA MET A 1 -47.28 16.23 -83.26
C MET A 1 -46.43 14.97 -83.25
N GLN A 2 -46.38 14.08 -82.24
CA GLN A 2 -47.08 14.00 -80.93
C GLN A 2 -46.07 14.20 -79.76
N GLN A 3 -46.38 14.26 -78.46
CA GLN A 3 -47.58 14.07 -77.61
C GLN A 3 -47.96 12.63 -77.17
N HIS A 4 -47.28 12.07 -76.14
CA HIS A 4 -47.94 11.35 -75.02
C HIS A 4 -47.04 11.18 -73.76
N LEU A 5 -47.69 11.24 -72.59
CA LEU A 5 -47.19 11.09 -71.21
C LEU A 5 -47.81 9.80 -70.59
N PRO A 6 -47.94 9.62 -69.25
CA PRO A 6 -46.94 9.46 -68.18
C PRO A 6 -47.16 8.14 -67.37
N SER A 7 -46.43 7.97 -66.25
CA SER A 7 -46.71 7.20 -64.99
C SER A 7 -45.45 6.45 -64.54
N GLY A 8 -45.03 6.40 -63.27
CA GLY A 8 -45.65 6.91 -62.04
C GLY A 8 -45.91 5.76 -61.06
N ASP A 9 -45.02 5.53 -60.08
CA ASP A 9 -45.35 4.77 -58.88
C ASP A 9 -44.53 5.24 -57.66
N ILE A 10 -45.17 5.20 -56.49
CA ILE A 10 -44.65 5.61 -55.18
C ILE A 10 -44.79 4.40 -54.27
N SER A 11 -43.72 3.97 -53.59
CA SER A 11 -43.87 3.03 -52.47
C SER A 11 -42.83 3.19 -51.36
N PRO A 12 -43.18 2.85 -50.11
CA PRO A 12 -42.59 3.54 -48.96
C PRO A 12 -41.71 2.67 -48.04
N ARG A 13 -40.88 3.36 -47.27
CA ARG A 13 -40.58 3.10 -45.84
C ARG A 13 -40.30 1.64 -45.42
N ARG A 14 -39.01 1.30 -45.32
CA ARG A 14 -38.55 0.23 -44.40
C ARG A 14 -37.66 0.76 -43.28
N HIS A 15 -38.29 1.15 -42.19
CA HIS A 15 -37.63 1.34 -40.90
C HIS A 15 -37.43 -0.04 -40.26
N ARG A 16 -36.20 -0.56 -40.17
CA ARG A 16 -35.87 -1.66 -39.26
C ARG A 16 -34.67 -1.30 -38.41
N MET A 17 -34.95 -1.09 -37.12
CA MET A 17 -33.95 -1.04 -36.07
C MET A 17 -33.12 -2.33 -36.06
N SER A 18 -31.79 -2.21 -35.97
CA SER A 18 -30.96 -3.25 -35.36
C SER A 18 -30.06 -2.59 -34.31
N LYS A 19 -30.64 -2.36 -33.13
CA LYS A 19 -29.97 -1.77 -31.97
C LYS A 19 -29.11 -2.84 -31.25
N SER A 20 -28.22 -3.49 -32.00
CA SER A 20 -27.49 -4.71 -31.60
C SER A 20 -25.96 -4.59 -31.73
N ARG A 21 -25.39 -3.47 -31.29
CA ARG A 21 -23.94 -3.32 -31.02
C ARG A 21 -23.61 -2.99 -29.56
N SER A 22 -24.61 -2.82 -28.69
CA SER A 22 -24.42 -2.34 -27.31
C SER A 22 -24.02 -3.43 -26.30
N ARG A 23 -24.30 -4.72 -26.58
CA ARG A 23 -24.08 -5.81 -25.60
C ARG A 23 -22.61 -6.27 -25.54
N THR A 24 -21.95 -6.41 -26.68
CA THR A 24 -20.54 -6.86 -26.77
C THR A 24 -19.56 -5.83 -26.19
N VAL A 25 -19.78 -4.53 -26.40
CA VAL A 25 -18.93 -3.47 -25.82
C VAL A 25 -19.00 -3.48 -24.29
N LYS A 26 -20.18 -3.69 -23.70
CA LYS A 26 -20.35 -3.76 -22.24
C LYS A 26 -19.63 -4.96 -21.61
N LEU A 27 -19.61 -6.11 -22.29
CA LEU A 27 -18.89 -7.30 -21.83
C LEU A 27 -17.36 -7.11 -21.88
N ALA A 28 -16.83 -6.47 -22.93
CA ALA A 28 -15.40 -6.18 -23.04
C ALA A 28 -14.90 -5.23 -21.93
N VAL A 29 -15.68 -4.18 -21.61
CA VAL A 29 -15.35 -3.24 -20.52
C VAL A 29 -15.41 -3.93 -19.15
N ALA A 30 -16.39 -4.80 -18.92
CA ALA A 30 -16.51 -5.55 -17.66
C ALA A 30 -15.32 -6.52 -17.45
N ALA A 31 -14.86 -7.19 -18.50
CA ALA A 31 -13.71 -8.10 -18.42
C ALA A 31 -12.40 -7.35 -18.11
N ALA A 32 -12.18 -6.17 -18.70
CA ALA A 32 -11.00 -5.34 -18.43
C ALA A 32 -10.98 -4.76 -17.01
N ALA A 33 -12.15 -4.44 -16.43
CA ALA A 33 -12.25 -3.98 -15.04
C ALA A 33 -11.92 -5.11 -14.04
N ALA A 34 -12.33 -6.34 -14.34
CA ALA A 34 -12.09 -7.49 -13.46
C ALA A 34 -10.58 -7.85 -13.35
N THR A 35 -9.82 -7.76 -14.43
CA THR A 35 -8.38 -8.03 -14.40
C THR A 35 -7.59 -6.92 -13.70
N ALA A 36 -7.98 -5.66 -13.85
CA ALA A 36 -7.36 -4.54 -13.13
C ALA A 36 -7.53 -4.65 -11.61
N GLY A 37 -8.74 -4.99 -11.14
CA GLY A 37 -9.03 -5.15 -9.70
C GLY A 37 -8.23 -6.27 -9.02
N LEU A 38 -7.97 -7.37 -9.73
CA LEU A 38 -7.17 -8.49 -9.23
C LEU A 38 -5.68 -8.13 -9.04
N VAL A 39 -5.12 -7.26 -9.88
CA VAL A 39 -3.73 -6.79 -9.73
C VAL A 39 -3.59 -5.87 -8.50
N THR A 40 -4.57 -5.00 -8.23
CA THR A 40 -4.56 -4.15 -7.03
C THR A 40 -4.73 -4.93 -5.72
N ALA A 41 -5.37 -6.10 -5.74
CA ALA A 41 -5.55 -6.93 -4.54
C ALA A 41 -4.28 -7.69 -4.10
N LEU A 42 -3.25 -7.76 -4.95
CA LEU A 42 -1.97 -8.40 -4.66
C LEU A 42 -0.91 -7.44 -4.11
N VAL A 43 -1.19 -6.14 -4.09
CA VAL A 43 -0.32 -5.13 -3.46
C VAL A 43 -0.74 -5.01 -2.00
N PRO A 44 0.14 -5.25 -1.02
CA PRO A 44 -0.13 -4.93 0.38
C PRO A 44 -0.31 -3.41 0.51
N GLY A 45 -1.56 -2.96 0.52
CA GLY A 45 -1.93 -1.58 0.80
C GLY A 45 -1.66 -1.25 2.27
N GLY A 46 -0.40 -1.07 2.62
CA GLY A 46 0.00 -0.56 3.92
C GLY A 46 -0.69 0.78 4.15
N ALA A 47 -1.30 0.96 5.31
CA ALA A 47 -1.87 2.24 5.69
C ALA A 47 -0.76 3.29 5.64
N GLN A 48 -0.93 4.31 4.79
CA GLN A 48 -0.03 5.46 4.75
C GLN A 48 -0.30 6.29 6.01
N ALA A 49 0.38 5.92 7.09
CA ALA A 49 0.50 6.77 8.27
C ALA A 49 1.09 8.13 7.85
N ALA A 50 0.70 9.19 8.55
CA ALA A 50 1.40 10.47 8.40
C ALA A 50 2.84 10.30 8.88
N ASP A 51 3.83 10.83 8.14
CA ASP A 51 5.25 10.67 8.44
C ASP A 51 5.57 11.07 9.89
N ASN A 52 5.84 10.07 10.72
CA ASN A 52 6.20 10.24 12.12
C ASN A 52 7.73 10.26 12.24
N PRO A 53 8.36 11.39 12.63
CA PRO A 53 9.82 11.49 12.70
C PRO A 53 10.47 10.57 13.74
N TYR A 54 9.68 9.91 14.58
CA TYR A 54 10.12 8.96 15.61
C TYR A 54 9.81 7.49 15.26
N GLU A 55 9.24 7.19 14.09
CA GLU A 55 9.08 5.81 13.62
C GLU A 55 10.41 5.17 13.25
N ARG A 56 10.60 3.91 13.63
CA ARG A 56 11.87 3.19 13.53
C ARG A 56 11.61 1.76 13.07
N GLY A 57 12.27 1.36 11.98
CA GLY A 57 12.26 -0.01 11.47
C GLY A 57 10.99 -0.37 10.67
N PRO A 58 10.84 -1.66 10.30
CA PRO A 58 9.71 -2.13 9.49
C PRO A 58 8.36 -2.07 10.23
N ALA A 59 7.27 -2.15 9.47
CA ALA A 59 5.93 -2.30 10.02
C ALA A 59 5.82 -3.53 10.96
N PRO A 60 5.21 -3.39 12.15
CA PRO A 60 5.18 -4.46 13.14
C PRO A 60 4.20 -5.60 12.78
N SER A 61 4.50 -6.78 13.30
CA SER A 61 3.65 -7.98 13.26
C SER A 61 3.79 -8.75 14.58
N ASN A 62 2.88 -9.69 14.90
CA ASN A 62 3.02 -10.57 16.07
C ASN A 62 4.39 -11.27 16.10
N SER A 63 4.80 -11.86 14.98
CA SER A 63 6.09 -12.56 14.88
C SER A 63 7.29 -11.64 15.13
N SER A 64 7.23 -10.36 14.72
CA SER A 64 8.35 -9.43 14.93
C SER A 64 8.44 -8.89 16.37
N ILE A 65 7.32 -8.83 17.11
CA ILE A 65 7.33 -8.38 18.52
C ILE A 65 7.57 -9.52 19.51
N GLU A 66 7.23 -10.76 19.14
CA GLU A 66 7.49 -11.98 19.94
C GLU A 66 8.89 -12.57 19.69
N ALA A 67 9.60 -12.10 18.66
CA ALA A 67 10.97 -12.53 18.35
C ALA A 67 11.96 -12.14 19.46
N SER A 68 12.91 -13.03 19.76
CA SER A 68 13.98 -12.79 20.75
C SER A 68 15.00 -11.71 20.35
N ARG A 69 14.96 -11.25 19.08
CA ARG A 69 15.73 -10.12 18.56
C ARG A 69 14.87 -9.34 17.57
N GLY A 70 14.88 -8.01 17.69
CA GLY A 70 14.27 -7.10 16.71
C GLY A 70 15.16 -6.86 15.49
N SER A 71 14.71 -5.94 14.61
CA SER A 71 15.36 -5.65 13.32
C SER A 71 16.73 -4.95 13.41
N TYR A 72 17.11 -4.42 14.57
CA TYR A 72 18.35 -3.67 14.77
C TYR A 72 19.46 -4.56 15.35
N ALA A 73 20.63 -4.53 14.72
CA ALA A 73 21.86 -4.97 15.36
C ALA A 73 22.16 -4.07 16.56
N THR A 74 22.58 -4.66 17.68
CA THR A 74 22.88 -3.94 18.91
C THR A 74 24.37 -3.93 19.22
N SER A 75 24.83 -2.81 19.77
CA SER A 75 26.14 -2.65 20.39
C SER A 75 25.95 -2.31 21.87
N GLN A 76 27.02 -2.47 22.65
CA GLN A 76 26.98 -2.22 24.10
C GLN A 76 28.19 -1.44 24.59
N THR A 77 28.04 -0.73 25.69
CA THR A 77 29.13 -0.05 26.40
C THR A 77 28.92 -0.14 27.90
N SER A 78 29.94 -0.59 28.64
CA SER A 78 29.90 -0.69 30.09
C SER A 78 30.22 0.66 30.74
N VAL A 79 29.44 1.04 31.74
CA VAL A 79 29.59 2.27 32.53
C VAL A 79 30.00 1.89 33.94
N SER A 80 31.22 2.27 34.35
CA SER A 80 31.73 1.96 35.68
C SER A 80 31.01 2.76 36.75
N SER A 81 30.70 2.12 37.89
CA SER A 81 30.23 2.78 39.11
C SER A 81 31.16 3.90 39.57
N LEU A 82 32.47 3.78 39.29
CA LEU A 82 33.49 4.78 39.62
C LEU A 82 33.43 6.05 38.75
N SER A 83 32.80 5.97 37.56
CA SER A 83 32.68 7.09 36.62
C SER A 83 31.39 7.91 36.79
N VAL A 84 30.48 7.49 37.65
CA VAL A 84 29.12 8.07 37.75
C VAL A 84 28.78 8.50 39.17
N ARG A 85 27.71 9.28 39.31
CA ARG A 85 27.16 9.71 40.60
C ARG A 85 25.66 9.47 40.58
N GLY A 86 25.10 8.97 41.69
CA GLY A 86 23.66 8.74 41.86
C GLY A 86 23.15 7.35 41.42
N PHE A 87 23.97 6.49 40.81
CA PHE A 87 23.61 5.09 40.51
C PHE A 87 24.84 4.18 40.46
N GLY A 88 24.63 2.86 40.48
CA GLY A 88 25.69 1.84 40.61
C GLY A 88 26.47 1.49 39.34
N GLY A 89 26.48 2.35 38.32
CA GLY A 89 26.97 1.98 36.97
C GLY A 89 25.96 1.09 36.21
N GLY A 90 26.40 0.45 35.12
CA GLY A 90 25.57 -0.46 34.34
C GLY A 90 26.10 -0.73 32.93
N THR A 91 25.23 -1.23 32.04
CA THR A 91 25.54 -1.46 30.62
C THR A 91 24.51 -0.73 29.76
N ILE A 92 24.99 0.10 28.82
CA ILE A 92 24.15 0.74 27.81
C ILE A 92 24.09 -0.19 26.59
N TYR A 93 22.89 -0.52 26.13
CA TYR A 93 22.64 -1.21 24.86
C TYR A 93 21.99 -0.23 23.88
N TYR A 94 22.46 -0.20 22.64
CA TYR A 94 22.01 0.75 21.62
C TYR A 94 22.06 0.16 20.21
N PRO A 95 21.23 0.62 19.25
CA PRO A 95 21.35 0.24 17.85
C PRO A 95 22.71 0.63 17.29
N THR A 96 23.36 -0.28 16.55
CA THR A 96 24.67 -0.03 15.92
C THR A 96 24.57 1.00 14.78
N SER A 97 23.44 1.07 14.09
CA SER A 97 23.20 2.04 13.02
C SER A 97 22.50 3.30 13.54
N THR A 98 22.90 4.45 13.02
CA THR A 98 22.24 5.75 13.19
C THR A 98 21.50 6.22 11.92
N SER A 99 21.38 5.35 10.90
CA SER A 99 20.71 5.63 9.62
C SER A 99 19.28 6.15 9.78
N ASP A 100 18.59 5.65 10.80
CA ASP A 100 17.16 5.88 11.03
C ASP A 100 16.96 7.05 12.04
N GLY A 101 18.02 7.80 12.34
CA GLY A 101 18.03 8.92 13.27
C GLY A 101 18.35 8.52 14.72
N THR A 102 17.93 9.35 15.67
CA THR A 102 18.08 9.09 17.11
C THR A 102 16.99 8.16 17.64
N PHE A 103 17.24 7.51 18.78
CA PHE A 103 16.31 6.59 19.43
C PHE A 103 15.92 7.10 20.82
N GLY A 104 14.73 6.73 21.30
CA GLY A 104 14.34 6.93 22.69
C GLY A 104 15.18 6.04 23.63
N ALA A 105 15.41 6.51 24.85
CA ALA A 105 16.17 5.79 25.86
C ALA A 105 15.24 5.27 26.98
N VAL A 106 15.56 4.09 27.51
CA VAL A 106 14.89 3.47 28.66
C VAL A 106 15.96 3.09 29.69
N VAL A 107 15.68 3.35 30.97
CA VAL A 107 16.55 2.98 32.10
C VAL A 107 15.85 1.92 32.92
N ILE A 108 16.55 0.82 33.22
CA ILE A 108 16.01 -0.33 33.96
C ILE A 108 16.83 -0.48 35.25
N SER A 109 16.16 -0.40 36.40
CA SER A 109 16.74 -0.76 37.69
C SER A 109 16.35 -2.21 38.03
N PRO A 110 17.28 -3.06 38.48
CA PRO A 110 16.93 -4.34 39.09
C PRO A 110 16.20 -4.13 40.43
N GLY A 111 15.58 -5.21 40.93
CA GLY A 111 15.01 -5.29 42.28
C GLY A 111 16.06 -5.59 43.35
N PHE A 112 15.55 -5.96 44.54
CA PHE A 112 16.33 -6.47 45.68
C PHE A 112 16.63 -7.96 45.52
#